data_AF-A0AAV9EL07-F1
#
_entry.id   AF-A0AAV9EL07-F1
#
_cell.length_a   1.000
_cell.length_b   1.000
_cell.length_c   1.000
_cell.angle_alpha   90.00
_cell.angle_beta   90.00
_cell.angle_gamma   90.00
#
_symmetry.space_group_name_H-M   'P 1'
#
loop_
_entity.id
_entity.type
_entity.pdbx_description
1 polymer ?
#
loop_
_entity_poly.entity_id
_entity_poly.type
_entity_poly.pdbx_seq_one_letter_code
_entity_poly.pdbx_strand_id
1 'polypeptide(L)'
;MARSAIASLLAFTFIVAVAAIAGPAFDEGNPIRSVTDRIVPLESSILSALGNTRNAIQFARFAHKYGKRYETLEEMKRRFEAFVENLELVRSTNKKGLSYSLGINSE
;
A
#
# COMPACT_ATOMS: atom_id res chain seq x y z
N MET A 1 30.57 22.42 -49.37
CA MET A 1 30.78 21.88 -48.01
C MET A 1 29.81 22.48 -46.96
N ALA A 2 29.46 23.77 -47.02
CA ALA A 2 28.55 24.38 -46.04
C ALA A 2 27.08 23.88 -46.11
N ARG A 3 26.57 23.55 -47.31
CA ARG A 3 25.17 23.08 -47.49
C ARG A 3 24.90 21.69 -46.91
N SER A 4 25.87 20.78 -46.95
CA SER A 4 25.75 19.44 -46.34
C SER A 4 25.89 19.50 -44.82
N ALA A 5 26.71 20.42 -44.30
CA ALA A 5 26.84 20.63 -42.85
C ALA A 5 25.56 21.17 -42.21
N ILE A 6 24.84 22.07 -42.89
CA ILE A 6 23.55 22.60 -42.41
C ILE A 6 22.46 21.52 -42.44
N ALA A 7 22.44 20.67 -43.47
CA ALA A 7 21.51 19.55 -43.56
C ALA A 7 21.75 18.50 -42.46
N SER A 8 23.01 18.19 -42.15
CA SER A 8 23.36 17.30 -41.04
C SER A 8 23.04 17.90 -39.67
N LEU A 9 23.20 19.22 -39.48
CA LEU A 9 22.85 19.89 -38.23
C LEU A 9 21.33 19.91 -37.99
N LEU A 10 20.53 20.17 -39.04
CA LEU A 10 19.06 20.11 -38.98
C LEU A 10 18.53 18.68 -38.77
N ALA A 11 19.19 17.67 -39.35
CA ALA A 11 18.84 16.27 -39.10
C ALA A 11 19.15 15.86 -37.66
N PHE A 12 20.24 16.36 -37.07
CA PHE A 12 20.63 16.05 -35.71
C PHE A 12 19.70 16.71 -34.67
N THR A 13 19.25 17.95 -34.91
CA THR A 13 18.26 18.60 -34.02
C THR A 13 16.89 17.94 -34.09
N PHE A 14 16.49 17.40 -35.24
CA PHE A 14 15.24 16.66 -35.38
C PHE A 14 15.24 15.34 -34.60
N ILE A 15 16.39 14.63 -34.54
CA ILE A 15 16.51 13.36 -33.80
C ILE A 15 16.49 13.59 -32.27
N VAL A 16 17.08 14.68 -31.78
CA VAL A 16 17.07 15.01 -30.33
C VAL A 16 15.68 15.43 -29.84
N ALA A 17 14.86 16.07 -30.68
CA ALA A 17 13.50 16.48 -30.31
C ALA A 17 12.53 15.29 -30.13
N VAL A 18 12.77 14.16 -30.80
CA VAL A 18 11.89 12.97 -30.71
C VAL A 18 12.19 12.13 -29.46
N ALA A 19 13.42 12.18 -28.94
CA ALA A 19 13.82 11.37 -27.78
C ALA A 19 13.28 11.89 -26.43
N ALA A 20 12.69 13.09 -26.39
CA ALA A 20 12.23 13.74 -25.15
C ALA A 20 10.74 13.53 -24.82
N ILE A 21 9.99 12.73 -25.60
CA ILE A 21 8.55 12.48 -25.35
C ILE A 21 8.27 11.03 -24.90
N ALA A 22 9.32 10.28 -24.52
CA ALA A 22 9.15 8.98 -23.86
C ALA A 22 9.41 9.11 -22.35
N GLY A 23 8.61 9.96 -21.68
CA GLY A 23 8.32 9.74 -20.27
C GLY A 23 7.56 8.42 -20.12
N PRO A 24 7.62 7.73 -18.97
CA PRO A 24 6.99 6.42 -18.81
C PRO A 24 5.49 6.54 -19.06
N ALA A 25 5.03 6.07 -20.21
CA ALA A 25 3.63 5.93 -20.58
C ALA A 25 2.98 4.76 -19.83
N PHE A 26 3.21 4.67 -18.52
CA PHE A 26 2.39 3.88 -17.61
C PHE A 26 1.21 4.74 -17.16
N ASP A 27 0.41 5.07 -18.18
CA ASP A 27 -1.04 5.06 -18.21
C ASP A 27 -1.75 5.44 -16.90
N GLU A 28 -2.19 6.70 -16.87
CA GLU A 28 -3.17 7.31 -15.96
C GLU A 28 -4.52 6.56 -15.91
N GLY A 29 -4.69 5.49 -16.68
CA GLY A 29 -5.90 4.66 -16.74
C GLY A 29 -5.89 3.36 -15.94
N ASN A 30 -4.91 3.03 -15.08
CA ASN A 30 -4.97 1.76 -14.32
C ASN A 30 -5.97 1.84 -13.15
N PRO A 31 -7.16 1.20 -13.22
CA PRO A 31 -8.18 1.29 -12.18
C PRO A 31 -7.73 0.68 -10.84
N ILE A 32 -6.71 -0.19 -10.86
CA ILE A 32 -6.15 -0.82 -9.65
C ILE A 32 -5.55 0.24 -8.72
N ARG A 33 -4.99 1.34 -9.24
CA ARG A 33 -4.31 2.37 -8.43
C ARG A 33 -5.22 3.18 -7.50
N SER A 34 -6.44 3.46 -7.93
CA SER A 34 -7.39 4.27 -7.13
C SER A 34 -7.73 3.64 -5.77
N VAL A 35 -7.73 2.30 -5.72
CA VAL A 35 -7.94 1.52 -4.51
C VAL A 35 -6.65 1.52 -3.69
N THR A 36 -5.49 1.31 -4.30
CA THR A 36 -4.20 1.31 -3.60
C THR A 36 -3.84 2.66 -2.98
N ASP A 37 -4.17 3.79 -3.62
CA ASP A 37 -3.79 5.13 -3.14
C ASP A 37 -4.46 5.53 -1.82
N ARG A 38 -5.66 4.98 -1.52
CA ARG A 38 -6.29 5.13 -0.18
C ARG A 38 -5.83 4.08 0.83
N ILE A 39 -5.32 2.94 0.35
CA ILE A 39 -4.90 1.80 1.17
C ILE A 39 -3.51 2.02 1.77
N VAL A 40 -2.58 2.51 0.96
CA VAL A 40 -1.17 2.69 1.34
C VAL A 40 -0.98 3.64 2.54
N PRO A 41 -1.71 4.77 2.69
CA PRO A 41 -1.44 5.71 3.77
C PRO A 41 -1.70 5.14 5.17
N LEU A 42 -2.84 4.46 5.37
CA LEU A 42 -3.17 3.90 6.68
C LEU A 42 -2.28 2.70 7.03
N GLU A 43 -2.09 1.77 6.10
CA GLU A 43 -1.21 0.62 6.32
C GLU A 43 0.23 1.06 6.58
N SER A 44 0.74 2.03 5.81
CA SER A 44 2.06 2.60 6.04
C SER A 44 2.17 3.27 7.41
N SER A 45 1.17 4.05 7.82
CA SER A 45 1.15 4.71 9.14
C SER A 45 1.17 3.69 10.28
N ILE A 46 0.41 2.60 10.16
CA ILE A 46 0.36 1.53 11.15
C ILE A 46 1.71 0.81 11.22
N LEU A 47 2.27 0.44 10.07
CA LEU A 47 3.54 -0.27 10.01
C LEU A 47 4.73 0.59 10.46
N SER A 48 4.70 1.91 10.21
CA SER A 48 5.72 2.83 10.74
C SER A 48 5.62 2.98 12.26
N ALA A 49 4.41 2.99 12.82
CA ALA A 49 4.17 3.17 14.24
C ALA A 49 4.46 1.91 15.09
N LEU A 50 4.13 0.73 14.56
CA LEU A 50 4.17 -0.55 15.28
C LEU A 50 5.30 -1.48 14.81
N GLY A 51 5.97 -1.13 13.71
CA GLY A 51 6.99 -1.94 13.06
C GLY A 51 6.42 -2.99 12.10
N ASN A 52 7.30 -3.56 11.27
CA ASN A 52 6.94 -4.53 10.24
C ASN A 52 6.86 -5.97 10.79
N THR A 53 5.92 -6.21 11.71
CA THR A 53 5.69 -7.54 12.29
C THR A 53 4.49 -8.24 11.67
N ARG A 54 4.42 -9.57 11.74
CA ARG A 54 3.27 -10.34 11.24
C ARG A 54 1.94 -9.92 11.87
N ASN A 55 1.96 -9.55 13.15
CA ASN A 55 0.75 -9.08 13.84
C ASN A 55 0.38 -7.67 13.38
N ALA A 56 1.35 -6.76 13.21
CA ALA A 56 1.10 -5.42 12.70
C ALA A 56 0.53 -5.44 11.26
N ILE A 57 1.03 -6.33 10.40
CA ILE A 57 0.48 -6.53 9.05
C ILE A 57 -0.97 -7.03 9.10
N GLN A 58 -1.28 -8.01 9.96
CA GLN A 58 -2.65 -8.48 10.14
C GLN A 58 -3.57 -7.39 10.70
N PHE A 59 -3.06 -6.56 11.61
CA PHE A 59 -3.79 -5.42 12.18
C PHE A 59 -4.05 -4.33 11.14
N ALA A 60 -3.07 -4.00 10.30
CA ALA A 60 -3.24 -3.06 9.20
C ALA A 60 -4.33 -3.54 8.21
N ARG A 61 -4.30 -4.83 7.84
CA ARG A 61 -5.34 -5.46 7.01
C ARG A 61 -6.70 -5.46 7.68
N PHE A 62 -6.75 -5.69 9.00
CA PHE A 62 -7.97 -5.63 9.79
C PHE A 62 -8.57 -4.22 9.78
N ALA A 63 -7.75 -3.21 10.05
CA ALA A 63 -8.16 -1.81 10.07
C ALA A 63 -8.69 -1.40 8.70
N HIS A 64 -7.98 -1.77 7.63
CA HIS A 64 -8.43 -1.57 6.26
C HIS A 64 -9.78 -2.26 5.98
N LYS A 65 -9.88 -3.57 6.26
CA LYS A 65 -11.08 -4.38 5.97
C LYS A 65 -12.34 -3.80 6.63
N TYR A 66 -12.23 -3.27 7.84
CA TYR A 66 -13.36 -2.75 8.61
C TYR A 66 -13.41 -1.22 8.64
N GLY A 67 -12.64 -0.52 7.80
CA GLY A 67 -12.64 0.94 7.71
C GLY A 67 -12.27 1.65 9.02
N LYS A 68 -11.44 1.02 9.86
CA LYS A 68 -10.99 1.59 11.14
C LYS A 68 -10.00 2.72 10.89
N ARG A 69 -10.11 3.76 11.71
CA ARG A 69 -9.16 4.87 11.80
C ARG A 69 -8.80 5.05 13.26
N TYR A 70 -7.56 5.44 13.51
CA TYR A 70 -7.05 5.71 14.84
C TYR A 70 -6.49 7.13 14.84
N GLU A 71 -6.97 7.97 15.76
CA GLU A 71 -6.65 9.40 15.74
C GLU A 71 -5.27 9.68 16.32
N THR A 72 -4.87 8.89 17.31
CA THR A 72 -3.60 9.06 18.02
C THR A 72 -2.74 7.80 17.98
N LEU A 73 -1.44 7.98 18.20
CA LEU A 73 -0.49 6.87 18.29
C LEU A 73 -0.81 5.98 19.50
N GLU A 74 -1.21 6.58 20.61
CA GLU A 74 -1.59 5.91 21.85
C GLU A 74 -2.84 5.05 21.63
N GLU A 75 -3.85 5.58 20.92
CA GLU A 75 -5.02 4.81 20.53
C GLU A 75 -4.61 3.63 19.65
N MET A 76 -3.80 3.87 18.62
CA MET A 76 -3.35 2.83 17.70
C MET A 76 -2.62 1.70 18.43
N LYS A 77 -1.72 2.02 19.36
CA LYS A 77 -0.99 1.03 20.17
C LYS A 77 -1.94 0.23 21.07
N ARG A 78 -2.84 0.90 21.77
CA ARG A 78 -3.85 0.24 22.61
C ARG A 78 -4.75 -0.69 21.79
N ARG A 79 -5.20 -0.25 20.62
CA ARG A 79 -6.05 -1.06 19.71
C ARG A 79 -5.28 -2.23 19.12
N PHE A 80 -3.99 -2.06 18.87
CA PHE A 80 -3.10 -3.14 18.44
C PHE A 80 -2.92 -4.22 19.50
N GLU A 81 -2.70 -3.83 20.77
CA GLU A 81 -2.59 -4.76 21.89
C GLU A 81 -3.88 -5.61 22.04
N ALA A 82 -5.04 -4.95 22.07
CA ALA A 82 -6.34 -5.64 22.12
C ALA A 82 -6.55 -6.59 20.93
N PHE A 83 -6.10 -6.18 19.73
CA PHE A 83 -6.17 -7.04 18.54
C PHE A 83 -5.30 -8.30 18.67
N VAL A 84 -4.10 -8.19 19.25
CA VAL A 84 -3.22 -9.34 19.48
C VAL A 84 -3.83 -10.29 20.52
N GLU A 85 -4.35 -9.76 21.62
CA GLU A 85 -5.05 -10.56 22.64
C GLU A 85 -6.24 -11.32 22.04
N ASN A 86 -7.04 -10.65 21.20
CA ASN A 86 -8.16 -11.29 20.50
C ASN A 86 -7.70 -12.37 19.52
N LEU A 87 -6.59 -12.16 18.80
CA LEU A 87 -6.02 -13.20 17.93
C LEU A 87 -5.59 -14.44 18.73
N GLU A 88 -5.03 -14.27 19.91
CA GLU A 88 -4.64 -15.38 20.78
C GLU A 88 -5.86 -16.11 21.35
N LEU A 89 -6.90 -15.38 21.76
CA LEU A 89 -8.17 -15.94 22.20
C LEU A 89 -8.82 -16.77 21.09
N VAL A 90 -8.89 -16.25 19.87
CA VAL A 90 -9.44 -16.96 18.70
C VAL A 90 -8.65 -18.23 18.44
N ARG A 91 -7.32 -18.16 18.40
CA ARG A 91 -6.45 -19.32 18.12
C ARG A 91 -6.58 -20.40 19.19
N SER A 92 -6.50 -20.00 20.46
CA SER A 92 -6.57 -20.92 21.59
C SER A 92 -7.95 -21.58 21.69
N THR A 93 -9.03 -20.85 21.41
CA THR A 93 -10.39 -21.40 21.40
C THR A 93 -10.59 -22.37 20.24
N ASN A 94 -10.17 -21.99 19.03
CA ASN A 94 -10.33 -22.85 17.85
C ASN A 94 -9.51 -24.14 17.93
N LYS A 95 -8.41 -24.14 18.70
CA LYS A 95 -7.62 -25.34 18.99
C LYS A 95 -8.36 -26.37 19.84
N LYS A 96 -9.40 -25.97 20.59
CA LYS A 96 -10.15 -26.86 21.49
C LYS A 96 -11.09 -27.85 20.77
N GLY A 97 -11.32 -27.68 19.46
CA GLY A 97 -12.19 -28.59 18.69
C GLY A 97 -13.67 -28.51 19.09
N LEU A 98 -14.13 -27.34 19.51
CA LEU A 98 -15.53 -27.10 19.83
C LEU A 98 -16.42 -27.19 18.57
N SER A 99 -17.73 -27.31 18.75
CA SER A 99 -18.70 -27.28 17.65
C SER A 99 -18.79 -25.94 16.91
N TYR A 100 -18.10 -24.90 17.41
CA TYR A 100 -18.01 -23.58 16.80
C TYR A 100 -16.56 -23.07 16.76
N SER A 101 -16.30 -22.14 15.86
CA SER A 101 -15.02 -21.41 15.76
C SER A 101 -15.23 -19.91 15.94
N LEU A 102 -14.28 -19.27 16.59
CA LEU A 102 -14.18 -17.81 16.65
C LEU A 102 -13.45 -17.27 15.42
N GLY A 103 -13.76 -16.03 15.07
CA GLY A 103 -13.09 -15.28 14.02
C GLY A 103 -13.01 -13.80 14.38
N ILE A 104 -12.10 -13.09 13.73
CA ILE A 104 -11.96 -11.64 13.94
C ILE A 104 -13.09 -10.90 13.21
N ASN A 105 -13.91 -10.19 13.98
CA ASN A 105 -15.03 -9.36 13.54
C ASN A 105 -14.74 -7.87 13.77
N SER A 106 -15.65 -6.98 13.38
CA SER A 106 -15.48 -5.53 13.47
C SER A 106 -15.65 -4.93 14.87
N GLU A 107 -16.18 -5.71 15.81
CA GLU A 107 -16.54 -5.27 17.17
C GLU A 107 -15.32 -5.23 18.09
#